data_AF-A0A536DI74-F1
#
_entry.id   AF-A0A536DI74-F1
#
_cell.length_a   1.000
_cell.length_b   1.000
_cell.length_c   1.000
_cell.angle_alpha   90.00
_cell.angle_beta   90.00
_cell.angle_gamma   90.00
#
_symmetry.space_group_name_H-M   'P 1'
#
loop_
_entity.id
_entity.type
_entity.pdbx_description
1 polymer ?
#
loop_
_entity_poly.entity_id
_entity_poly.type
_entity_poly.pdbx_seq_one_letter_code
_entity_poly.pdbx_strand_id
1 'polypeptide(L)'
;MDALERRELEERQAAVRALLRYPLLTAVEPDPNAFKLVRRHARWLREWFAEAAGWSLRVDNGLARLQKRVPGSSDCTRPAAADRSGSPFSRRRYALLCVGLAVLERADAQVTLGQVAERVIAMAAEPTLARTGLTFSIATRDERADLVAVVRLLQNMGVLSRVAGDEQAFVN
;
A
#
# COMPACT_ATOMS: atom_id res chain seq x y z
N MET A 1 12.04 -37.94 -0.87
CA MET A 1 11.97 -36.57 -0.33
C MET A 1 11.97 -36.67 1.18
N ASP A 2 13.07 -36.22 1.78
CA ASP A 2 13.27 -36.23 3.23
C ASP A 2 12.24 -35.31 3.93
N ALA A 3 11.95 -35.54 5.21
CA ALA A 3 11.05 -34.71 6.01
C ALA A 3 11.53 -33.25 6.08
N LEU A 4 12.85 -33.03 6.08
CA LEU A 4 13.45 -31.70 6.06
C LEU A 4 13.17 -30.95 4.75
N GLU A 5 13.34 -31.62 3.62
CA GLU A 5 13.08 -31.06 2.28
C GLU A 5 11.61 -30.67 2.11
N ARG A 6 10.68 -31.51 2.59
CA ARG A 6 9.24 -31.19 2.59
C ARG A 6 8.94 -29.93 3.38
N ARG A 7 9.46 -29.82 4.60
CA ARG A 7 9.25 -28.65 5.45
C ARG A 7 9.80 -27.38 4.80
N GLU A 8 10.99 -27.44 4.23
CA GLU A 8 11.58 -26.28 3.55
C GLU A 8 10.74 -25.84 2.34
N LEU A 9 10.22 -26.79 1.56
CA LEU A 9 9.31 -26.50 0.47
C LEU A 9 8.02 -25.84 0.94
N GLU A 10 7.41 -26.34 2.01
CA GLU A 10 6.20 -25.76 2.61
C GLU A 10 6.43 -24.32 3.09
N GLU A 11 7.56 -24.07 3.77
CA GLU A 11 7.94 -22.73 4.22
C GLU A 11 8.15 -21.77 3.04
N ARG A 12 8.81 -22.22 1.97
CA ARG A 12 9.00 -21.44 0.74
C ARG A 12 7.67 -21.15 0.05
N GLN A 13 6.78 -22.12 -0.05
CA GLN A 13 5.44 -21.93 -0.62
C GLN A 13 4.61 -20.93 0.20
N ALA A 14 4.66 -21.01 1.53
CA ALA A 14 4.00 -20.06 2.41
C ALA A 14 4.54 -18.65 2.21
N ALA A 15 5.86 -18.48 2.14
CA ALA A 15 6.51 -17.19 1.91
C ALA A 15 6.14 -16.59 0.53
N VAL A 16 6.12 -17.40 -0.53
CA VAL A 16 5.67 -16.97 -1.87
C VAL A 16 4.22 -16.49 -1.82
N ARG A 17 3.31 -17.29 -1.25
CA ARG A 17 1.88 -16.93 -1.14
C ARG A 17 1.70 -15.63 -0.35
N ALA A 18 2.45 -15.45 0.73
CA ALA A 18 2.42 -14.23 1.53
C ALA A 18 2.84 -13.01 0.71
N LEU A 19 3.98 -13.06 0.00
CA LEU A 19 4.45 -11.95 -0.84
C LEU A 19 3.53 -11.65 -2.04
N LEU A 20 2.89 -12.67 -2.61
CA LEU A 20 1.91 -12.48 -3.68
C LEU A 20 0.66 -11.74 -3.18
N ARG A 21 0.19 -12.08 -1.97
CA ARG A 21 -0.98 -11.47 -1.34
C ARG A 21 -0.68 -10.08 -0.77
N TYR A 22 0.48 -9.91 -0.15
CA TYR A 22 0.95 -8.70 0.52
C TYR A 22 2.32 -8.32 -0.04
N PRO A 23 2.37 -7.52 -1.11
CA PRO A 23 3.63 -7.13 -1.74
C PRO A 23 4.53 -6.26 -0.87
N LEU A 24 4.03 -5.77 0.28
CA LEU A 24 4.78 -5.16 1.36
C LEU A 24 4.43 -5.92 2.66
N LEU A 25 5.43 -6.54 3.26
CA LEU A 25 5.33 -7.17 4.59
C LEU A 25 6.25 -6.41 5.54
N THR A 26 5.79 -6.21 6.77
CA THR A 26 6.61 -5.63 7.85
C THR A 26 6.81 -6.64 8.97
N ALA A 27 7.68 -6.31 9.91
CA ALA A 27 7.88 -7.12 11.12
C ALA A 27 6.67 -7.13 12.07
N VAL A 28 5.68 -6.26 11.86
CA VAL A 28 4.55 -6.03 12.78
C VAL A 28 3.23 -6.46 12.16
N GLU A 29 2.92 -5.96 10.97
CA GLU A 29 1.68 -6.25 10.24
C GLU A 29 1.97 -6.53 8.75
N PRO A 30 1.10 -7.25 8.03
CA PRO A 30 -0.08 -7.96 8.51
C PRO A 30 0.20 -9.35 9.12
N ASP A 31 1.40 -9.91 8.93
CA ASP A 31 1.77 -11.24 9.43
C ASP A 31 3.29 -11.31 9.75
N PRO A 32 3.68 -11.14 11.03
CA PRO A 32 5.07 -11.26 11.47
C PRO A 32 5.72 -12.60 11.17
N ASN A 33 4.95 -13.70 11.16
CA ASN A 33 5.49 -15.03 10.90
C ASN A 33 5.79 -15.19 9.41
N ALA A 34 4.91 -14.70 8.54
CA ALA A 34 5.21 -14.61 7.11
C ALA A 34 6.46 -13.77 6.84
N PHE A 35 6.63 -12.63 7.51
CA PHE A 35 7.84 -11.82 7.39
C PHE A 35 9.12 -12.59 7.81
N LYS A 36 9.06 -13.33 8.93
CA LYS A 36 10.18 -14.20 9.36
C LYS A 36 10.51 -15.27 8.32
N LEU A 37 9.51 -15.92 7.72
CA LEU A 37 9.71 -16.89 6.65
C LEU A 37 10.36 -16.25 5.42
N VAL A 38 9.89 -15.08 5.01
CA VAL A 38 10.48 -14.32 3.88
C VAL A 38 11.94 -13.96 4.17
N ARG A 39 12.25 -13.49 5.37
CA ARG A 39 13.65 -13.21 5.76
C ARG A 39 14.52 -14.46 5.74
N ARG A 40 14.01 -15.57 6.28
CA ARG A 40 14.72 -16.86 6.31
C ARG A 40 15.07 -17.35 4.90
N HIS A 41 14.13 -17.20 3.96
CA HIS A 41 14.25 -17.71 2.59
C HIS A 41 14.58 -16.61 1.56
N ALA A 42 15.10 -15.46 1.98
CA ALA A 42 15.23 -14.26 1.14
C ALA A 42 16.09 -14.47 -0.12
N ARG A 43 17.19 -15.24 -0.03
CA ARG A 43 18.05 -15.54 -1.17
C ARG A 43 17.28 -16.30 -2.25
N TRP A 44 16.72 -17.44 -1.87
CA TRP A 44 15.95 -18.29 -2.77
C TRP A 44 14.74 -17.56 -3.36
N LEU A 45 14.03 -16.76 -2.55
CA LEU A 45 12.87 -16.00 -3.02
C LEU A 45 13.25 -14.94 -4.07
N ARG A 46 14.39 -14.25 -3.90
CA ARG A 46 14.86 -13.26 -4.88
C ARG A 46 15.14 -13.90 -6.24
N GLU A 47 15.84 -15.02 -6.24
CA GLU A 47 16.16 -15.79 -7.44
C GLU A 47 14.86 -16.29 -8.10
N TRP A 48 13.99 -16.93 -7.31
CA TRP A 48 12.73 -17.47 -7.81
C TRP A 48 11.80 -16.41 -8.41
N PHE A 49 11.62 -15.24 -7.77
CA PHE A 49 10.78 -14.18 -8.33
C PHE A 49 11.38 -13.53 -9.58
N ALA A 50 12.71 -13.41 -9.64
CA ALA A 50 13.40 -12.89 -10.82
C ALA A 50 13.23 -13.84 -12.02
N GLU A 51 13.41 -15.15 -11.81
CA GLU A 51 13.30 -16.17 -12.85
C GLU A 51 11.84 -16.41 -13.28
N ALA A 52 10.92 -16.57 -12.32
CA ALA A 52 9.54 -16.95 -12.62
C ALA A 52 8.69 -15.82 -13.19
N ALA A 53 8.96 -14.56 -12.81
CA ALA A 53 8.10 -13.42 -13.14
C ALA A 53 8.85 -12.13 -13.52
N GLY A 54 10.19 -12.10 -13.43
CA GLY A 54 10.96 -10.87 -13.63
C GLY A 54 10.70 -9.81 -12.56
N TRP A 55 10.31 -10.22 -11.36
CA TRP A 55 10.01 -9.31 -10.23
C TRP A 55 11.18 -9.24 -9.26
N SER A 56 11.44 -8.05 -8.70
CA SER A 56 12.49 -7.86 -7.71
C SER A 56 11.93 -7.94 -6.29
N LEU A 57 12.68 -8.58 -5.38
CA LEU A 57 12.35 -8.66 -3.96
C LEU A 57 13.43 -7.96 -3.13
N ARG A 58 13.06 -6.86 -2.46
CA ARG A 58 13.89 -6.22 -1.44
C ARG A 58 13.51 -6.77 -0.07
N VAL A 59 14.49 -7.15 0.74
CA VAL A 59 14.27 -7.62 2.11
C VAL A 59 15.33 -6.98 2.98
N ASP A 60 14.87 -6.18 3.94
CA ASP A 60 15.68 -5.46 4.91
C ASP A 60 15.32 -5.93 6.34
N ASN A 61 15.87 -5.27 7.37
CA ASN A 61 15.64 -5.67 8.76
C ASN A 61 14.19 -5.49 9.21
N GLY A 62 13.47 -4.50 8.67
CA GLY A 62 12.10 -4.15 9.08
C GLY A 62 11.00 -4.42 8.06
N LEU A 63 11.35 -4.66 6.78
CA LEU A 63 10.36 -4.84 5.71
C LEU A 63 10.85 -5.76 4.59
N ALA A 64 9.88 -6.36 3.90
CA ALA A 64 10.09 -7.08 2.64
C ALA A 64 9.12 -6.53 1.59
N ARG A 65 9.64 -6.11 0.43
CA ARG A 65 8.88 -5.51 -0.67
C ARG A 65 9.09 -6.29 -1.96
N LEU A 66 8.03 -6.90 -2.47
CA LEU A 66 7.97 -7.53 -3.79
C LEU A 66 7.52 -6.52 -4.85
N GLN A 67 8.45 -6.03 -5.67
CA GLN A 67 8.16 -5.10 -6.76
C GLN A 67 7.68 -5.88 -7.99
N LYS A 68 6.36 -5.90 -8.17
CA LYS A 68 5.73 -6.49 -9.35
C LYS A 68 5.90 -5.54 -10.54
N ARG A 69 6.37 -6.07 -11.68
CA ARG A 69 6.44 -5.31 -12.93
C ARG A 69 5.02 -4.99 -13.40
N VAL A 70 4.76 -3.71 -13.68
CA VAL A 70 3.48 -3.27 -14.23
C VAL A 70 3.49 -3.55 -15.74
N PRO A 71 2.45 -4.16 -16.32
CA PRO A 71 2.41 -4.54 -17.74
C PRO A 71 2.35 -3.33 -18.69
N GLY A 72 2.18 -2.12 -18.18
CA GLY A 72 2.11 -0.87 -18.95
C GLY A 72 1.01 0.04 -18.40
N SER A 73 0.87 1.24 -18.96
CA SER A 73 -0.19 2.20 -18.57
C SER A 73 -1.55 1.92 -19.20
N SER A 74 -1.63 0.98 -20.13
CA SER A 74 -2.87 0.60 -20.85
C SER A 74 -3.65 -0.53 -20.18
N ASP A 75 -3.09 -1.22 -19.19
CA ASP A 75 -3.79 -2.28 -18.46
C ASP A 75 -4.67 -1.71 -17.35
N CYS A 76 -5.98 -1.68 -17.60
CA CYS A 76 -7.00 -1.21 -16.66
C CYS A 76 -7.67 -2.35 -15.86
N THR A 77 -7.17 -3.59 -15.94
CA THR A 77 -7.83 -4.76 -15.31
C THR A 77 -7.64 -4.85 -13.79
N ARG A 78 -6.75 -4.04 -13.23
CA ARG A 78 -6.38 -4.05 -11.80
C ARG A 78 -6.41 -2.64 -11.20
N PRO A 79 -7.57 -1.96 -11.18
CA PRO A 79 -7.66 -0.64 -10.59
C PRO A 79 -7.41 -0.71 -9.09
N ALA A 80 -6.94 0.39 -8.51
CA ALA A 80 -6.90 0.54 -7.07
C ALA A 80 -8.33 0.66 -6.54
N ALA A 81 -8.60 0.06 -5.38
CA ALA A 81 -9.87 0.14 -4.68
C ALA A 81 -9.58 0.21 -3.18
N ALA A 82 -10.44 0.92 -2.43
CA ALA A 82 -10.24 1.11 -1.00
C ALA A 82 -10.29 -0.21 -0.24
N ASP A 83 -11.14 -1.12 -0.71
CA ASP A 83 -11.33 -2.50 -0.27
C ASP A 83 -11.37 -3.43 -1.50
N ARG A 84 -11.20 -4.74 -1.30
CA ARG A 84 -11.16 -5.72 -2.40
C ARG A 84 -12.47 -5.82 -3.20
N SER A 85 -13.59 -5.43 -2.58
CA SER A 85 -14.93 -5.37 -3.17
C SER A 85 -15.32 -3.96 -3.63
N GLY A 86 -14.43 -2.98 -3.46
CA GLY A 86 -14.72 -1.57 -3.64
C GLY A 86 -14.84 -1.14 -5.09
N SER A 87 -15.48 0.00 -5.30
CA SER A 87 -15.46 0.67 -6.60
C SER A 87 -14.03 1.09 -6.97
N PRO A 88 -13.64 0.94 -8.24
CA PRO A 88 -12.38 1.46 -8.76
C PRO A 88 -12.17 2.92 -8.39
N PHE A 89 -10.91 3.28 -8.10
CA PHE A 89 -10.54 4.65 -7.85
C PHE A 89 -10.83 5.54 -9.06
N SER A 90 -11.48 6.67 -8.81
CA SER A 90 -11.62 7.74 -9.79
C SER A 90 -10.27 8.45 -10.00
N ARG A 91 -10.18 9.25 -11.07
CA ARG A 91 -9.01 10.11 -11.31
C ARG A 91 -8.68 11.01 -10.11
N ARG A 92 -9.71 11.54 -9.43
CA ARG A 92 -9.55 12.36 -8.21
C ARG A 92 -8.91 11.55 -7.08
N ARG A 93 -9.37 10.32 -6.81
CA ARG A 93 -8.77 9.47 -5.77
C ARG A 93 -7.32 9.09 -6.07
N TYR A 94 -6.97 8.86 -7.33
CA TYR A 94 -5.57 8.66 -7.72
C TYR A 94 -4.70 9.90 -7.49
N ALA A 95 -5.19 11.09 -7.85
CA ALA A 95 -4.48 12.33 -7.58
C ALA A 95 -4.29 12.56 -6.06
N LEU A 96 -5.35 12.35 -5.27
CA LEU A 96 -5.30 12.45 -3.81
C LEU A 96 -4.39 11.40 -3.18
N LEU A 97 -4.27 10.20 -3.76
CA LEU A 97 -3.30 9.21 -3.32
C LEU A 97 -1.86 9.71 -3.47
N CYS A 98 -1.53 10.30 -4.62
CA CYS A 98 -0.19 10.87 -4.85
C CYS A 98 0.10 12.05 -3.91
N VAL A 99 -0.85 12.97 -3.75
CA VAL A 99 -0.74 14.09 -2.81
C VAL A 99 -0.62 13.59 -1.38
N GLY A 100 -1.44 12.61 -0.98
CA GLY A 100 -1.39 11.99 0.34
C GLY A 100 -0.03 11.35 0.63
N LEU A 101 0.56 10.62 -0.33
CA LEU A 101 1.90 10.07 -0.20
C LEU A 101 2.97 11.16 -0.04
N ALA A 102 2.88 12.25 -0.80
CA ALA A 102 3.80 13.38 -0.68
C ALA A 102 3.68 14.10 0.68
N VAL A 103 2.45 14.22 1.20
CA VAL A 103 2.20 14.75 2.55
C VAL A 103 2.79 13.83 3.62
N LEU A 104 2.63 12.52 3.48
CA LEU A 104 3.11 11.53 4.44
C LEU A 104 4.63 11.37 4.45
N GLU A 105 5.30 11.61 3.32
CA GLU A 105 6.77 11.61 3.24
C GLU A 105 7.40 12.64 4.18
N ARG A 106 6.67 13.72 4.50
CA ARG A 106 7.08 14.80 5.40
C ARG A 106 6.40 14.75 6.77
N ALA A 107 5.62 13.70 7.04
CA ALA A 107 4.88 13.57 8.29
C ALA A 107 5.73 12.90 9.38
N ASP A 108 5.38 13.20 10.63
CA ASP A 108 5.91 12.47 11.79
C ASP A 108 5.42 11.01 11.78
N ALA A 109 6.07 10.18 12.59
CA ALA A 109 5.72 8.75 12.71
C ALA A 109 4.25 8.49 13.11
N GLN A 110 3.61 9.46 13.76
CA GLN A 110 2.18 9.46 14.07
C GLN A 110 1.56 10.78 13.62
N VAL A 111 0.44 10.70 12.91
CA VAL A 111 -0.29 11.85 12.38
C VAL A 111 -1.80 11.59 12.47
N THR A 112 -2.57 12.64 12.75
CA THR A 112 -4.03 12.51 12.77
C THR A 112 -4.62 12.63 11.36
N LEU A 113 -5.79 12.03 11.15
CA LEU A 113 -6.50 12.15 9.87
C LEU A 113 -6.82 13.61 9.52
N GLY A 114 -7.17 14.43 10.51
CA GLY A 114 -7.40 15.87 10.32
C GLY A 114 -6.16 16.61 9.80
N GLN A 115 -4.99 16.36 10.40
CA GLN A 115 -3.73 16.95 9.94
C GLN A 115 -3.35 16.50 8.53
N VAL A 116 -3.58 15.22 8.19
CA VAL A 116 -3.38 14.73 6.82
C VAL A 116 -4.33 15.47 5.87
N ALA A 117 -5.60 15.61 6.23
CA ALA A 117 -6.58 16.31 5.41
C ALA A 117 -6.19 17.77 5.15
N GLU A 118 -5.82 18.52 6.19
CA GLU A 118 -5.36 19.90 6.10
C GLU A 118 -4.16 20.05 5.15
N ARG A 119 -3.15 19.18 5.30
CA ARG A 119 -1.96 19.20 4.45
C ARG A 119 -2.26 18.81 3.01
N VAL A 120 -3.18 17.85 2.79
CA VAL A 120 -3.64 17.46 1.45
C VAL A 120 -4.38 18.61 0.77
N ILE A 121 -5.25 19.32 1.49
CA ILE A 121 -5.97 20.50 0.96
C ILE A 121 -4.97 21.60 0.59
N ALA A 122 -4.04 21.90 1.50
CA ALA A 122 -3.01 22.92 1.26
C ALA A 122 -2.16 22.59 0.03
N MET A 123 -1.70 21.33 -0.11
CA MET A 123 -0.92 20.89 -1.26
C MET A 123 -1.76 20.89 -2.55
N ALA A 124 -3.01 20.43 -2.51
CA ALA A 124 -3.90 20.45 -3.68
C ALA A 124 -4.20 21.87 -4.17
N ALA A 125 -4.17 22.86 -3.28
CA ALA A 125 -4.34 24.28 -3.61
C ALA A 125 -3.08 24.94 -4.20
N GLU A 126 -1.92 24.27 -4.20
CA GLU A 126 -0.71 24.82 -4.82
C GLU A 126 -0.94 25.13 -6.31
N PRO A 127 -0.48 26.28 -6.83
CA PRO A 127 -0.78 26.71 -8.20
C PRO A 127 -0.42 25.69 -9.29
N THR A 128 0.67 24.93 -9.07
CA THR A 128 1.13 23.87 -9.98
C THR A 128 0.13 22.74 -10.10
N LEU A 129 -0.49 22.32 -8.99
CA LEU A 129 -1.49 21.26 -8.95
C LEU A 129 -2.88 21.79 -9.33
N ALA A 130 -3.29 22.96 -8.84
CA ALA A 130 -4.57 23.56 -9.15
C ALA A 130 -4.75 23.77 -10.67
N ARG A 131 -3.68 24.15 -11.38
CA ARG A 131 -3.68 24.29 -12.86
C ARG A 131 -3.97 22.99 -13.62
N THR A 132 -3.81 21.83 -12.98
CA THR A 132 -4.15 20.53 -13.60
C THR A 132 -5.64 20.20 -13.53
N GLY A 133 -6.43 21.05 -12.86
CA GLY A 133 -7.85 20.84 -12.59
C GLY A 133 -8.13 20.04 -11.31
N LEU A 134 -7.12 19.80 -10.48
CA LEU A 134 -7.32 19.21 -9.16
C LEU A 134 -7.87 20.27 -8.20
N THR A 135 -9.10 20.07 -7.73
CA THR A 135 -9.73 20.89 -6.69
C THR A 135 -10.23 20.00 -5.57
N PHE A 136 -9.87 20.31 -4.32
CA PHE A 136 -10.23 19.51 -3.16
C PHE A 136 -10.28 20.35 -1.88
N SER A 137 -11.39 20.29 -1.14
CA SER A 137 -11.58 21.10 0.07
C SER A 137 -12.22 20.37 1.25
N ILE A 138 -12.49 19.05 1.15
CA ILE A 138 -13.23 18.22 2.13
C ILE A 138 -14.60 18.78 2.57
N ALA A 139 -15.13 19.78 1.89
CA ALA A 139 -16.36 20.47 2.27
C ALA A 139 -17.58 19.56 2.06
N THR A 140 -17.51 18.67 1.06
CA THR A 140 -18.59 17.76 0.72
C THR A 140 -18.37 16.37 1.32
N ARG A 141 -19.47 15.65 1.56
CA ARG A 141 -19.42 14.23 1.98
C ARG A 141 -18.63 13.37 0.99
N ASP A 142 -18.74 13.63 -0.30
CA ASP A 142 -18.05 12.86 -1.34
C ASP A 142 -16.54 13.10 -1.32
N GLU A 143 -16.09 14.33 -1.06
CA GLU A 143 -14.66 14.61 -0.87
C GLU A 143 -14.10 13.95 0.39
N ARG A 144 -14.86 13.98 1.50
CA ARG A 144 -14.48 13.26 2.73
C ARG A 144 -14.39 11.75 2.49
N ALA A 145 -15.35 11.18 1.76
CA ALA A 145 -15.33 9.77 1.37
C ALA A 145 -14.13 9.42 0.47
N ASP A 146 -13.71 10.33 -0.41
CA ASP A 146 -12.53 10.13 -1.25
C ASP A 146 -11.23 10.11 -0.45
N LEU A 147 -11.07 11.01 0.53
CA LEU A 147 -9.92 10.97 1.44
C LEU A 147 -9.88 9.67 2.24
N VAL A 148 -11.03 9.26 2.78
CA VAL A 148 -11.15 7.99 3.52
C VAL A 148 -10.82 6.78 2.66
N ALA A 149 -11.26 6.77 1.40
CA ALA A 149 -10.91 5.71 0.45
C ALA A 149 -9.39 5.63 0.23
N VAL A 150 -8.71 6.78 0.07
CA VAL A 150 -7.25 6.86 -0.07
C VAL A 150 -6.55 6.35 1.19
N VAL A 151 -6.98 6.77 2.37
CA VAL A 151 -6.40 6.33 3.65
C VAL A 151 -6.55 4.82 3.84
N ARG A 152 -7.70 4.25 3.50
CA ARG A 152 -7.91 2.79 3.53
C ARG A 152 -7.00 2.04 2.57
N LEU A 153 -6.82 2.56 1.36
CA LEU A 153 -5.87 1.98 0.42
C LEU A 153 -4.44 2.01 0.99
N LEU A 154 -4.02 3.12 1.60
CA LEU A 154 -2.71 3.26 2.23
C LEU A 154 -2.52 2.29 3.42
N GLN A 155 -3.56 2.09 4.24
CA GLN A 155 -3.56 1.08 5.30
C GLN A 155 -3.43 -0.33 4.73
N ASN A 156 -4.23 -0.66 3.70
CA ASN A 156 -4.20 -1.97 3.04
C ASN A 156 -2.86 -2.27 2.35
N MET A 157 -2.15 -1.23 1.88
CA MET A 157 -0.81 -1.35 1.34
C MET A 157 0.28 -1.42 2.41
N GLY A 158 -0.05 -1.20 3.69
CA GLY A 158 0.89 -1.17 4.81
C GLY A 158 1.72 0.12 4.91
N VAL A 159 1.29 1.20 4.25
CA VAL A 159 1.93 2.53 4.36
C VAL A 159 1.52 3.22 5.67
N LEU A 160 0.28 3.01 6.09
CA LEU A 160 -0.27 3.50 7.35
C LEU A 160 -0.70 2.31 8.21
N SER A 161 -0.55 2.44 9.53
CA SER A 161 -1.21 1.55 10.48
C SER A 161 -2.06 2.41 11.42
N ARG A 162 -3.21 1.86 11.83
CA ARG A 162 -4.16 2.57 12.69
C ARG A 162 -3.73 2.40 14.14
N VAL A 163 -3.42 3.51 14.81
CA VAL A 163 -3.11 3.53 16.25
C VAL A 163 -4.38 3.74 17.08
N ALA A 164 -5.24 4.69 16.69
CA ALA A 164 -6.51 4.98 17.36
C ALA A 164 -7.51 5.66 16.42
N GLY A 165 -8.81 5.53 16.72
CA GLY A 165 -9.91 6.14 15.95
C GLY A 165 -10.44 5.29 14.79
N ASP A 166 -11.39 5.84 14.05
CA ASP A 166 -11.93 5.24 12.83
C ASP A 166 -12.04 6.28 11.72
N GLU A 167 -11.39 6.04 10.57
CA GLU A 167 -11.51 6.97 9.44
C GLU A 167 -12.95 7.07 8.93
N GLN A 168 -13.81 6.06 9.16
CA GLN A 168 -15.22 6.15 8.77
C GLN A 168 -15.96 7.26 9.53
N ALA A 169 -15.54 7.58 10.75
CA ALA A 169 -16.12 8.67 11.53
C ALA A 169 -15.90 10.04 10.87
N PHE A 170 -14.90 10.17 9.98
CA PHE A 170 -14.60 11.41 9.26
C PHE A 170 -15.63 11.73 8.15
N VAL A 171 -16.37 10.73 7.68
CA VAL A 171 -17.39 10.91 6.62
C VAL A 171 -18.71 11.44 7.18
N ASN A 172 -18.99 11.15 8.45
CA ASN A 172 -20.26 11.46 9.10
C ASN A 172 -20.44 12.96 9.38
#